data_AF-F7H6X2-F1
#
_entry.id   AF-F7H6X2-F1
#
_cell.length_a   1.000
_cell.length_b   1.000
_cell.length_c   1.000
_cell.angle_alpha   90.00
_cell.angle_beta   90.00
_cell.angle_gamma   90.00
#
_symmetry.space_group_name_H-M   'P 1'
#
loop_
_entity.id
_entity.type
_entity.pdbx_description
1 polymer ?
#
loop_
_entity_poly.entity_id
_entity_poly.type
_entity_poly.pdbx_seq_one_letter_code
_entity_poly.pdbx_strand_id
1 'polypeptide(L)'
;MANCERTFIAIKPDGVQRGLVGEIIKRFEQKGFRLVGLKFMQASEDLLKEHYIDLKDRPFFAGLVKYMHSGPVVAMVWEGLNVVKTGRVMLGETNPADSKPGTIRGDFCIQVGRTMANLERTFIAIKPDGVQRGLVGEIIKRFEQKGFRLVAMKFLRASEEHLKQHYVDLKDRPFFPGLVKYMNSGPVVAMVWEGLNVVKTGRVMLGETNPADSKPGTIRGDFCIQVGRNIIHGSDSVKSAEKEISLWFKPEELVDYKSCAHDWVYE
;
A
#
# COMPACT_ATOMS: atom_id res chain seq x y z
N MET A 1 -40.42 -4.71 -0.76
CA MET A 1 -39.28 -4.47 0.17
C MET A 1 -38.02 -4.72 -0.62
N ALA A 2 -37.08 -3.76 -0.70
CA ALA A 2 -35.82 -3.99 -1.40
C ALA A 2 -35.10 -5.18 -0.76
N ASN A 3 -34.66 -6.17 -1.55
CA ASN A 3 -33.93 -7.34 -1.07
C ASN A 3 -32.67 -6.88 -0.33
N CYS A 4 -32.73 -6.92 1.01
CA CYS A 4 -31.59 -6.62 1.86
C CYS A 4 -30.78 -7.91 2.01
N GLU A 5 -29.61 -7.96 1.38
CA GLU A 5 -28.69 -9.10 1.47
C GLU A 5 -27.83 -8.98 2.73
N ARG A 6 -27.26 -10.10 3.17
CA ARG A 6 -26.23 -10.13 4.21
C ARG A 6 -24.98 -10.82 3.71
N THR A 7 -23.82 -10.36 4.18
CA THR A 7 -22.53 -11.03 3.94
C THR A 7 -21.73 -11.12 5.22
N PHE A 8 -20.98 -12.21 5.35
CA PHE A 8 -19.98 -12.39 6.39
C PHE A 8 -18.63 -11.84 5.89
N ILE A 9 -17.95 -11.05 6.72
CA ILE A 9 -16.60 -10.54 6.46
C ILE A 9 -15.80 -10.66 7.75
N ALA A 10 -14.61 -11.25 7.67
CA ALA A 10 -13.69 -11.37 8.80
C ALA A 10 -12.42 -10.56 8.55
N ILE A 11 -11.99 -9.82 9.57
CA ILE A 11 -10.64 -9.25 9.66
C ILE A 11 -9.76 -10.30 10.34
N LYS A 12 -8.69 -10.67 9.65
CA LYS A 12 -7.72 -11.68 10.07
C LYS A 12 -6.77 -11.11 11.14
N PRO A 13 -5.98 -11.96 11.84
CA PRO A 13 -5.14 -11.52 12.95
C PRO A 13 -4.17 -10.38 12.61
N ASP A 14 -3.61 -10.35 11.41
CA ASP A 14 -2.77 -9.26 10.92
C ASP A 14 -3.49 -7.90 10.92
N GLY A 15 -4.70 -7.87 10.35
CA GLY A 15 -5.48 -6.64 10.24
C GLY A 15 -5.92 -6.13 11.61
N VAL A 16 -6.20 -7.05 12.55
CA VAL A 16 -6.52 -6.69 13.94
C VAL A 16 -5.31 -6.08 14.63
N GLN A 17 -4.15 -6.73 14.56
CA GLN A 17 -2.95 -6.29 15.27
C GLN A 17 -2.33 -5.02 14.70
N ARG A 18 -2.56 -4.76 13.42
CA ARG A 18 -2.18 -3.49 12.76
C ARG A 18 -3.20 -2.37 13.00
N GLY A 19 -4.22 -2.60 13.83
CA GLY A 19 -5.21 -1.59 14.19
C GLY A 19 -6.16 -1.21 13.05
N LEU A 20 -6.32 -2.06 12.03
CA LEU A 20 -7.10 -1.75 10.83
C LEU A 20 -8.61 -1.92 11.01
N VAL A 21 -9.06 -2.43 12.16
CA VAL A 21 -10.47 -2.73 12.43
C VAL A 21 -11.36 -1.52 12.20
N GLY A 22 -11.04 -0.39 12.82
CA GLY A 22 -11.83 0.83 12.70
C GLY A 22 -11.87 1.39 11.27
N GLU A 23 -10.73 1.38 10.58
CA GLU A 23 -10.63 1.86 9.21
C GLU A 23 -11.42 0.99 8.22
N ILE A 24 -11.37 -0.33 8.38
CA ILE A 24 -12.15 -1.26 7.54
C ILE A 24 -13.65 -1.07 7.79
N ILE A 25 -14.09 -1.01 9.05
CA ILE A 25 -15.50 -0.78 9.41
C ILE A 25 -15.98 0.55 8.81
N LYS A 26 -15.22 1.63 9.03
CA LYS A 26 -15.54 2.96 8.52
C LYS A 26 -15.78 2.96 7.01
N ARG A 27 -14.97 2.23 6.23
CA ARG A 27 -15.14 2.15 4.77
C ARG A 27 -16.45 1.47 4.36
N PHE A 28 -16.86 0.42 5.05
CA PHE A 28 -18.15 -0.25 4.80
C PHE A 28 -19.34 0.63 5.21
N GLU A 29 -19.24 1.32 6.34
CA GLU A 29 -20.27 2.27 6.79
C GLU A 29 -20.41 3.46 5.83
N GLN A 30 -19.30 4.05 5.39
CA GLN A 30 -19.31 5.15 4.41
C GLN A 30 -19.86 4.73 3.05
N LYS A 31 -19.80 3.43 2.71
CA LYS A 31 -20.44 2.90 1.51
C LYS A 31 -21.97 2.82 1.65
N GLY A 32 -22.50 2.93 2.87
CA GLY A 32 -23.91 2.83 3.19
C GLY A 32 -24.35 1.44 3.66
N PHE A 33 -23.42 0.54 3.99
CA PHE A 33 -23.74 -0.75 4.58
C PHE A 33 -23.93 -0.65 6.08
N ARG A 34 -24.85 -1.45 6.61
CA ARG A 34 -25.16 -1.50 8.03
C ARG A 34 -24.44 -2.68 8.67
N LEU A 35 -23.66 -2.42 9.71
CA LEU A 35 -23.10 -3.48 10.56
C LEU A 35 -24.24 -4.05 11.43
N VAL A 36 -24.54 -5.34 11.31
CA VAL A 36 -25.64 -5.99 12.04
C VAL A 36 -25.19 -7.02 13.05
N GLY A 37 -23.91 -7.40 12.99
CA GLY A 37 -23.27 -8.25 13.99
C GLY A 37 -21.77 -8.06 13.93
N LEU A 38 -21.13 -8.04 15.09
CA LEU A 38 -19.68 -7.98 15.23
C LEU A 38 -19.26 -8.86 16.41
N LYS A 39 -18.21 -9.64 16.23
CA LYS A 39 -17.58 -10.43 17.29
C LYS A 39 -16.07 -10.32 17.19
N PHE A 40 -15.44 -9.76 18.23
CA PHE A 40 -14.00 -9.85 18.45
C PHE A 40 -13.73 -11.12 19.25
N MET A 41 -12.91 -12.03 18.73
CA MET A 41 -12.65 -13.30 19.39
C MET A 41 -11.33 -13.95 19.00
N GLN A 42 -10.78 -14.75 19.90
CA GLN A 42 -9.81 -15.78 19.55
C GLN A 42 -10.58 -17.02 19.08
N ALA A 43 -10.52 -17.36 17.79
CA ALA A 43 -11.23 -18.54 17.27
C ALA A 43 -10.48 -19.82 17.64
N SER A 44 -11.19 -20.85 18.14
CA SER A 44 -10.60 -22.17 18.37
C SER A 44 -10.25 -22.86 17.05
N GLU A 45 -9.28 -23.77 17.07
CA GLU A 45 -8.96 -24.56 15.88
C GLU A 45 -10.16 -25.34 15.35
N ASP A 46 -11.00 -25.90 16.23
CA ASP A 46 -12.18 -26.69 15.82
C ASP A 46 -13.19 -25.82 15.08
N LEU A 47 -13.47 -24.62 15.59
CA LEU A 47 -14.34 -23.66 14.92
C LEU A 47 -13.77 -23.25 13.56
N LEU A 48 -12.45 -23.06 13.45
CA LEU A 48 -11.79 -22.70 12.20
C LEU A 48 -11.79 -23.85 11.19
N LYS A 49 -11.59 -25.08 11.63
CA LYS A 49 -11.67 -26.30 10.79
C LYS A 49 -13.09 -26.48 10.25
N GLU A 50 -14.09 -26.25 11.09
CA GLU A 50 -15.50 -26.28 10.68
C GLU A 50 -15.81 -25.13 9.70
N HIS A 51 -15.39 -23.91 10.00
CA HIS A 51 -15.63 -22.74 9.14
C HIS A 51 -15.01 -22.87 7.74
N TYR A 52 -13.81 -23.46 7.64
CA TYR A 52 -13.09 -23.64 6.38
C TYR A 52 -13.19 -25.07 5.82
N ILE A 53 -14.18 -25.86 6.23
CA ILE A 53 -14.26 -27.30 5.89
C ILE A 53 -14.22 -27.58 4.37
N ASP A 54 -14.77 -26.68 3.55
CA ASP A 54 -14.75 -26.78 2.09
C ASP A 54 -13.34 -26.68 1.49
N LEU A 55 -12.36 -26.24 2.27
CA LEU A 55 -10.95 -26.12 1.89
C LEU A 55 -10.09 -27.27 2.43
N LYS A 56 -10.66 -28.26 3.15
CA LYS A 56 -9.90 -29.30 3.86
C LYS A 56 -8.88 -30.06 3.01
N ASP A 57 -9.19 -30.26 1.73
CA ASP A 57 -8.35 -31.02 0.78
C ASP A 57 -7.30 -30.12 0.08
N ARG A 58 -7.28 -28.81 0.38
CA ARG A 58 -6.28 -27.88 -0.17
C ARG A 58 -4.96 -27.98 0.61
N PRO A 59 -3.80 -27.93 -0.07
CA PRO A 59 -2.49 -28.08 0.59
C PRO A 59 -2.19 -26.99 1.61
N PHE A 60 -2.84 -25.82 1.50
CA PHE A 60 -2.68 -24.70 2.43
C PHE A 60 -3.67 -24.71 3.62
N PHE A 61 -4.57 -25.69 3.72
CA PHE A 61 -5.63 -25.72 4.74
C PHE A 61 -5.09 -25.64 6.17
N ALA A 62 -4.16 -26.53 6.52
CA ALA A 62 -3.56 -26.56 7.86
C ALA A 62 -2.85 -25.24 8.21
N GLY A 63 -2.16 -24.64 7.22
CA GLY A 63 -1.52 -23.33 7.37
C GLY A 63 -2.53 -22.21 7.61
N LEU A 64 -3.64 -22.20 6.87
CA LEU A 64 -4.73 -21.24 7.04
C LEU A 64 -5.36 -21.33 8.43
N VAL A 65 -5.69 -22.54 8.91
CA VAL A 65 -6.25 -22.73 10.26
C VAL A 65 -5.27 -22.25 11.31
N LYS A 66 -4.01 -22.67 11.23
CA LYS A 66 -2.97 -22.24 12.17
C LYS A 66 -2.79 -20.72 12.19
N TYR A 67 -2.81 -20.09 11.02
CA TYR A 67 -2.72 -18.63 10.89
C TYR A 67 -3.93 -17.93 11.50
N MET A 68 -5.15 -18.37 11.19
CA MET A 68 -6.37 -17.78 11.76
C MET A 68 -6.48 -17.99 13.27
N HIS A 69 -5.83 -19.03 13.80
CA HIS A 69 -5.72 -19.30 15.24
C HIS A 69 -4.57 -18.54 15.93
N SER A 70 -3.68 -17.86 15.19
CA SER A 70 -2.49 -17.22 15.77
C SER A 70 -2.79 -15.94 16.57
N GLY A 71 -4.00 -15.40 16.43
CA GLY A 71 -4.40 -14.18 17.13
C GLY A 71 -5.89 -13.87 16.97
N PRO A 72 -6.34 -12.73 17.51
CA PRO A 72 -7.75 -12.36 17.50
C PRO A 72 -8.24 -12.04 16.09
N VAL A 73 -9.49 -12.38 15.82
CA VAL A 73 -10.20 -12.03 14.59
C VAL A 73 -11.40 -11.15 14.90
N VAL A 74 -11.81 -10.34 13.93
CA VAL A 74 -13.08 -9.61 13.99
C VAL A 74 -14.01 -10.16 12.93
N ALA A 75 -14.99 -10.94 13.35
CA ALA A 75 -16.04 -11.49 12.50
C ALA A 75 -17.22 -10.50 12.44
N MET A 76 -17.65 -10.14 11.24
CA MET A 76 -18.71 -9.15 11.03
C MET A 76 -19.76 -9.67 10.07
N VAL A 77 -21.01 -9.26 10.32
CA VAL A 77 -22.13 -9.42 9.40
C VAL A 77 -22.57 -8.05 8.94
N TRP A 78 -22.52 -7.84 7.62
CA TRP A 78 -22.93 -6.61 6.97
C TRP A 78 -24.23 -6.83 6.21
N GLU A 79 -25.13 -5.84 6.28
CA GLU A 79 -26.41 -5.84 5.60
C GLU A 79 -26.55 -4.63 4.67
N GLY A 80 -27.11 -4.85 3.47
CA GLY A 80 -27.44 -3.78 2.54
C GLY A 80 -27.69 -4.25 1.11
N LEU A 81 -28.04 -3.31 0.24
CA LEU A 81 -28.30 -3.59 -1.17
C LEU A 81 -27.00 -4.01 -1.89
N ASN A 82 -27.02 -5.18 -2.55
CA ASN A 82 -25.86 -5.75 -3.25
C ASN A 82 -24.60 -5.88 -2.37
N VAL A 83 -24.75 -6.05 -1.05
CA VAL A 83 -23.62 -6.04 -0.12
C VAL A 83 -22.63 -7.18 -0.40
N VAL A 84 -23.10 -8.32 -0.90
CA VAL A 84 -22.24 -9.45 -1.27
C VAL A 84 -21.32 -9.07 -2.44
N LYS A 85 -21.91 -8.58 -3.54
CA LYS A 85 -21.15 -8.19 -4.74
C LYS A 85 -20.24 -6.99 -4.47
N THR A 86 -20.77 -5.96 -3.83
CA THR A 86 -20.04 -4.71 -3.57
C THR A 86 -18.95 -4.91 -2.53
N GLY A 87 -19.23 -5.69 -1.47
CA GLY A 87 -18.23 -6.05 -0.47
C GLY A 87 -17.03 -6.77 -1.08
N ARG A 88 -17.27 -7.70 -2.02
CA ARG A 88 -16.17 -8.37 -2.74
C ARG A 88 -15.31 -7.41 -3.56
N VAL A 89 -15.92 -6.41 -4.22
CA VAL A 89 -15.18 -5.36 -4.94
C VAL A 89 -14.38 -4.50 -3.97
N MET A 90 -14.95 -4.13 -2.82
CA MET A 90 -14.26 -3.32 -1.81
C MET A 90 -13.07 -4.05 -1.18
N LEU A 91 -13.15 -5.36 -1.01
CA LEU A 91 -12.05 -6.16 -0.46
C LEU A 91 -10.82 -6.18 -1.39
N GLY A 92 -11.03 -6.19 -2.70
CA GLY A 92 -9.96 -6.28 -3.70
C GLY A 92 -9.58 -7.73 -4.06
N GLU A 93 -8.66 -7.86 -5.01
CA GLU A 93 -8.19 -9.15 -5.53
C GLU A 93 -7.51 -9.99 -4.43
N THR A 94 -7.42 -11.31 -4.64
CA THR A 94 -6.74 -12.18 -3.65
C THR A 94 -5.30 -11.77 -3.48
N ASN A 95 -4.56 -11.56 -4.59
CA ASN A 95 -3.21 -11.04 -4.57
C ASN A 95 -3.23 -9.50 -4.37
N PRO A 96 -2.65 -8.97 -3.27
CA PRO A 96 -2.61 -7.53 -3.04
C PRO A 96 -1.86 -6.74 -4.11
N ALA A 97 -0.89 -7.36 -4.80
CA ALA A 97 -0.15 -6.70 -5.88
C ALA A 97 -1.01 -6.46 -7.14
N ASP A 98 -2.11 -7.21 -7.28
CA ASP A 98 -3.07 -7.06 -8.38
C ASP A 98 -4.34 -6.31 -7.93
N SER A 99 -4.43 -5.97 -6.65
CA SER A 99 -5.55 -5.21 -6.09
C SER A 99 -5.46 -3.74 -6.45
N LYS A 100 -6.60 -3.15 -6.84
CA LYS A 100 -6.70 -1.72 -7.14
C LYS A 100 -6.52 -0.88 -5.86
N PRO A 101 -5.83 0.27 -5.92
CA PRO A 101 -5.85 1.25 -4.85
C PRO A 101 -7.27 1.66 -4.46
N GLY A 102 -7.49 1.93 -3.17
CA GLY A 102 -8.81 2.19 -2.57
C GLY A 102 -9.55 0.94 -2.09
N THR A 103 -9.11 -0.26 -2.49
CA THR A 103 -9.62 -1.53 -1.93
C THR A 103 -8.92 -1.88 -0.61
N ILE A 104 -9.55 -2.69 0.24
CA ILE A 104 -8.98 -3.07 1.54
C ILE A 104 -7.62 -3.76 1.37
N ARG A 105 -7.50 -4.77 0.49
CA ARG A 105 -6.22 -5.45 0.22
C ARG A 105 -5.25 -4.56 -0.55
N GLY A 106 -5.76 -3.75 -1.47
CA GLY A 106 -4.97 -2.77 -2.23
C GLY A 106 -4.32 -1.71 -1.33
N ASP A 107 -4.95 -1.34 -0.22
CA ASP A 107 -4.42 -0.30 0.67
C ASP A 107 -3.65 -0.86 1.86
N PHE A 108 -3.97 -2.08 2.33
CA PHE A 108 -3.47 -2.56 3.62
C PHE A 108 -2.71 -3.89 3.59
N CYS A 109 -2.67 -4.62 2.48
CA CYS A 109 -2.00 -5.93 2.43
C CYS A 109 -0.81 -5.92 1.47
N ILE A 110 0.28 -6.63 1.76
CA ILE A 110 1.47 -6.69 0.87
C ILE A 110 1.64 -8.06 0.22
N GLN A 111 1.07 -9.12 0.79
CA GLN A 111 1.30 -10.50 0.37
C GLN A 111 0.10 -11.43 0.61
N VAL A 112 0.12 -12.59 -0.06
CA VAL A 112 -0.68 -13.79 0.27
C VAL A 112 0.27 -14.98 0.37
N GLY A 113 0.33 -15.68 1.50
CA GLY A 113 1.18 -16.87 1.67
C GLY A 113 2.64 -16.56 1.99
N ARG A 114 3.50 -17.58 2.14
CA ARG A 114 4.94 -17.45 2.45
C ARG A 114 5.82 -17.25 1.20
N THR A 115 6.61 -16.18 1.18
CA THR A 115 7.73 -15.97 0.24
C THR A 115 8.92 -15.36 0.96
N MET A 116 10.13 -15.78 0.58
CA MET A 116 11.38 -15.55 1.34
C MET A 116 12.13 -14.24 1.02
N ALA A 117 11.65 -13.39 0.12
CA ALA A 117 12.38 -12.18 -0.30
C ALA A 117 11.69 -10.89 0.20
N ASN A 118 11.92 -10.56 1.47
CA ASN A 118 11.29 -9.41 2.15
C ASN A 118 12.14 -8.13 2.15
N LEU A 119 13.23 -8.09 1.36
CA LEU A 119 14.27 -7.05 1.41
C LEU A 119 14.39 -6.18 0.14
N GLU A 120 13.46 -6.31 -0.82
CA GLU A 120 13.44 -5.40 -1.99
C GLU A 120 13.25 -3.95 -1.51
N ARG A 121 13.97 -3.01 -2.13
CA ARG A 121 13.91 -1.57 -1.82
C ARG A 121 13.52 -0.76 -3.04
N THR A 122 12.81 0.34 -2.83
CA THR A 122 12.48 1.33 -3.87
C THR A 122 12.81 2.74 -3.41
N PHE A 123 13.14 3.62 -4.36
CA PHE A 123 13.27 5.04 -4.11
C PHE A 123 11.96 5.76 -4.42
N ILE A 124 11.49 6.58 -3.46
CA ILE A 124 10.31 7.44 -3.59
C ILE A 124 10.73 8.88 -3.28
N ALA A 125 10.29 9.84 -4.10
CA ALA A 125 10.53 11.27 -3.80
C ALA A 125 9.26 12.09 -3.91
N ILE A 126 8.90 12.79 -2.83
CA ILE A 126 7.85 13.81 -2.84
C ILE A 126 8.44 15.08 -3.44
N LYS A 127 7.84 15.52 -4.55
CA LYS A 127 8.29 16.66 -5.36
C LYS A 127 7.96 18.00 -4.69
N PRO A 128 8.52 19.13 -5.17
CA PRO A 128 8.33 20.42 -4.52
C PRO A 128 6.86 20.84 -4.35
N ASP A 129 6.00 20.55 -5.31
CA ASP A 129 4.56 20.79 -5.23
C ASP A 129 3.87 19.92 -4.16
N GLY A 130 4.28 18.67 -3.97
CA GLY A 130 3.78 17.80 -2.90
C GLY A 130 4.12 18.33 -1.52
N VAL A 131 5.33 18.88 -1.35
CA VAL A 131 5.76 19.55 -0.13
C VAL A 131 4.97 20.84 0.10
N GLN A 132 4.92 21.73 -0.89
CA GLN A 132 4.23 23.03 -0.80
C GLN A 132 2.73 22.90 -0.49
N ARG A 133 2.12 21.79 -0.91
CA ARG A 133 0.70 21.48 -0.65
C ARG A 133 0.45 20.74 0.67
N GLY A 134 1.49 20.50 1.47
CA GLY A 134 1.35 19.83 2.77
C GLY A 134 1.00 18.34 2.68
N LEU A 135 1.34 17.66 1.58
CA LEU A 135 0.96 16.26 1.34
C LEU A 135 1.98 15.23 1.85
N VAL A 136 3.05 15.69 2.53
CA VAL A 136 4.14 14.82 3.02
C VAL A 136 3.61 13.72 3.93
N GLY A 137 2.86 14.09 4.97
CA GLY A 137 2.33 13.14 5.94
C GLY A 137 1.35 12.14 5.32
N GLU A 138 0.48 12.60 4.42
CA GLU A 138 -0.52 11.74 3.77
C GLU A 138 0.13 10.71 2.83
N ILE A 139 1.19 11.10 2.09
CA ILE A 139 1.94 10.18 1.26
C ILE A 139 2.67 9.14 2.11
N ILE A 140 3.40 9.56 3.15
CA ILE A 140 4.13 8.65 4.06
C ILE A 140 3.17 7.66 4.70
N LYS A 141 2.04 8.17 5.24
CA LYS A 141 1.00 7.37 5.87
C LYS A 141 0.50 6.25 4.96
N ARG A 142 0.34 6.48 3.65
CA ARG A 142 -0.10 5.42 2.72
C ARG A 142 0.90 4.27 2.61
N PHE A 143 2.20 4.55 2.62
CA PHE A 143 3.24 3.52 2.64
C PHE A 143 3.31 2.78 3.98
N GLU A 144 3.20 3.50 5.10
CA GLU A 144 3.19 2.91 6.44
C GLU A 144 1.96 2.00 6.65
N GLN A 145 0.78 2.49 6.28
CA GLN A 145 -0.48 1.74 6.42
C GLN A 145 -0.52 0.50 5.53
N LYS A 146 0.14 0.54 4.36
CA LYS A 146 0.33 -0.64 3.51
C LYS A 146 1.18 -1.70 4.22
N GLY A 147 2.15 -1.26 5.02
CA GLY A 147 3.05 -2.07 5.85
C GLY A 147 4.48 -2.14 5.32
N PHE A 148 4.85 -1.26 4.37
CA PHE A 148 6.24 -1.12 3.94
C PHE A 148 7.07 -0.50 5.05
N ARG A 149 8.36 -0.88 5.11
CA ARG A 149 9.30 -0.39 6.11
C ARG A 149 10.05 0.81 5.57
N LEU A 150 10.06 1.92 6.31
CA LEU A 150 10.89 3.08 5.96
C LEU A 150 12.36 2.75 6.26
N VAL A 151 13.26 2.91 5.30
CA VAL A 151 14.70 2.63 5.49
C VAL A 151 15.51 3.92 5.61
N ALA A 152 15.12 4.95 4.87
CA ALA A 152 15.76 6.26 4.92
C ALA A 152 14.77 7.34 4.52
N MET A 153 14.93 8.54 5.08
CA MET A 153 14.18 9.72 4.69
C MET A 153 15.05 10.96 4.91
N LYS A 154 15.02 11.90 3.97
CA LYS A 154 15.59 13.24 4.18
C LYS A 154 14.86 14.32 3.43
N PHE A 155 14.87 15.51 4.02
CA PHE A 155 14.31 16.74 3.45
C PHE A 155 15.46 17.62 2.97
N LEU A 156 15.52 17.88 1.66
CA LEU A 156 16.60 18.67 1.07
C LEU A 156 16.14 19.42 -0.17
N ARG A 157 16.97 20.34 -0.65
CA ARG A 157 16.86 20.90 -2.00
C ARG A 157 17.97 20.29 -2.86
N ALA A 158 17.61 19.47 -3.85
CA ALA A 158 18.58 18.83 -4.73
C ALA A 158 19.21 19.83 -5.71
N SER A 159 20.52 19.73 -5.97
CA SER A 159 21.19 20.58 -6.95
C SER A 159 20.77 20.23 -8.39
N GLU A 160 20.98 21.14 -9.33
CA GLU A 160 20.68 20.85 -10.74
C GLU A 160 21.53 19.70 -11.28
N GLU A 161 22.80 19.62 -10.89
CA GLU A 161 23.72 18.54 -11.29
C GLU A 161 23.19 17.18 -10.82
N HIS A 162 22.75 17.11 -9.56
CA HIS A 162 22.18 15.90 -8.99
C HIS A 162 20.89 15.48 -9.72
N LEU A 163 20.01 16.45 -10.04
CA LEU A 163 18.77 16.20 -10.77
C LEU A 163 19.02 15.80 -12.22
N LYS A 164 20.03 16.36 -12.89
CA LYS A 164 20.45 15.97 -14.24
C LYS A 164 20.99 14.53 -14.26
N GLN A 165 21.73 14.13 -13.22
CA GLN A 165 22.19 12.75 -13.06
C GLN A 165 21.01 11.78 -12.81
N HIS A 166 20.06 12.17 -11.95
CA HIS A 166 18.88 11.36 -11.67
C HIS A 166 18.02 11.14 -12.92
N TYR A 167 17.77 12.19 -13.71
CA TYR A 167 16.96 12.13 -14.93
C TYR A 167 17.79 11.94 -16.22
N VAL A 168 18.99 11.37 -16.13
CA VAL A 168 19.92 11.26 -17.27
C VAL A 168 19.30 10.55 -18.48
N ASP A 169 18.43 9.57 -18.25
CA ASP A 169 17.75 8.81 -19.31
C ASP A 169 16.71 9.65 -20.07
N LEU A 170 16.38 10.85 -19.56
CA LEU A 170 15.44 11.80 -20.15
C LEU A 170 16.15 13.02 -20.76
N LYS A 171 17.49 13.08 -20.78
CA LYS A 171 18.27 14.28 -21.16
C LYS A 171 17.90 14.85 -22.54
N ASP A 172 17.54 13.99 -23.48
CA ASP A 172 17.22 14.34 -24.88
C ASP A 172 15.72 14.66 -25.07
N ARG A 173 14.91 14.63 -24.01
CA ARG A 173 13.48 14.93 -24.07
C ARG A 173 13.26 16.44 -24.01
N PRO A 174 12.31 17.00 -24.80
CA PRO A 174 12.11 18.46 -24.87
C PRO A 174 11.70 19.10 -23.54
N PHE A 175 11.09 18.33 -22.63
CA PHE A 175 10.68 18.80 -21.30
C PHE A 175 11.79 18.72 -20.24
N PHE A 176 12.95 18.15 -20.54
CA PHE A 176 14.01 17.90 -19.55
C PHE A 176 14.55 19.16 -18.86
N PRO A 177 14.86 20.28 -19.56
CA PRO A 177 15.27 21.51 -18.89
C PRO A 177 14.21 22.02 -17.91
N GLY A 178 12.93 21.94 -18.30
CA GLY A 178 11.80 22.31 -17.46
C GLY A 178 11.65 21.41 -16.24
N LEU A 179 11.87 20.10 -16.39
CA LEU A 179 11.83 19.11 -15.31
C LEU A 179 12.90 19.39 -14.25
N VAL A 180 14.15 19.63 -14.67
CA VAL A 180 15.26 19.94 -13.75
C VAL A 180 15.00 21.25 -13.02
N LYS A 181 14.63 22.32 -13.75
CA LYS A 181 14.30 23.63 -13.16
C LYS A 181 13.16 23.51 -12.14
N TYR A 182 12.13 22.74 -12.48
CA TYR A 182 11.00 22.49 -11.60
C TYR A 182 11.41 21.75 -10.32
N MET A 183 12.15 20.64 -10.44
CA MET A 183 12.58 19.86 -9.28
C MET A 183 13.57 20.63 -8.38
N ASN A 184 14.36 21.54 -8.96
CA ASN A 184 15.26 22.43 -8.21
C ASN A 184 14.53 23.63 -7.56
N SER A 185 13.28 23.92 -7.95
CA SER A 185 12.55 25.13 -7.51
C SER A 185 12.20 25.15 -6.02
N GLY A 186 12.24 24.01 -5.34
CA GLY A 186 11.93 23.90 -3.92
C GLY A 186 12.48 22.61 -3.31
N PRO A 187 12.21 22.38 -2.01
CA PRO A 187 12.68 21.18 -1.33
C PRO A 187 11.86 19.95 -1.76
N VAL A 188 12.47 18.79 -1.61
CA VAL A 188 11.89 17.46 -1.83
C VAL A 188 12.04 16.62 -0.57
N VAL A 189 11.16 15.63 -0.41
CA VAL A 189 11.35 14.56 0.58
C VAL A 189 11.78 13.31 -0.18
N ALA A 190 13.06 12.95 -0.06
CA ALA A 190 13.60 11.72 -0.62
C ALA A 190 13.44 10.60 0.41
N MET A 191 13.02 9.41 -0.02
CA MET A 191 12.73 8.26 0.85
C MET A 191 13.17 6.95 0.21
N VAL A 192 13.51 5.98 1.05
CA VAL A 192 13.71 4.58 0.68
C VAL A 192 12.73 3.72 1.46
N TRP A 193 11.95 2.92 0.75
CA TRP A 193 10.98 1.98 1.34
C TRP A 193 11.38 0.55 1.01
N GLU A 194 11.17 -0.36 1.96
CA GLU A 194 11.51 -1.78 1.85
C GLU A 194 10.28 -2.67 2.07
N GLY A 195 10.21 -3.75 1.29
CA GLY A 195 9.25 -4.82 1.45
C GLY A 195 9.04 -5.62 0.17
N LEU A 196 8.24 -6.68 0.26
CA LEU A 196 8.00 -7.56 -0.89
C LEU A 196 7.37 -6.79 -2.06
N ASN A 197 7.98 -6.88 -3.25
CA ASN A 197 7.52 -6.21 -4.47
C ASN A 197 7.27 -4.70 -4.30
N VAL A 198 8.00 -4.03 -3.42
CA VAL A 198 7.80 -2.61 -3.08
C VAL A 198 7.96 -1.70 -4.30
N VAL A 199 8.79 -2.05 -5.29
CA VAL A 199 8.92 -1.28 -6.55
C VAL A 199 7.62 -1.36 -7.34
N LYS A 200 7.16 -2.57 -7.67
CA LYS A 200 5.92 -2.78 -8.44
C LYS A 200 4.71 -2.20 -7.70
N THR A 201 4.55 -2.53 -6.43
CA THR A 201 3.41 -2.11 -5.61
C THR A 201 3.43 -0.61 -5.34
N GLY A 202 4.62 -0.02 -5.10
CA GLY A 202 4.79 1.42 -4.97
C GLY A 202 4.32 2.16 -6.22
N ARG A 203 4.67 1.67 -7.43
CA ARG A 203 4.17 2.23 -8.70
C ARG A 203 2.64 2.18 -8.79
N VAL A 204 2.02 1.08 -8.39
CA VAL A 204 0.55 0.95 -8.34
C VAL A 204 -0.06 1.97 -7.38
N MET A 205 0.51 2.14 -6.18
CA MET A 205 0.05 3.11 -5.19
C MET A 205 0.18 4.56 -5.68
N LEU A 206 1.26 4.88 -6.40
CA LEU A 206 1.47 6.20 -6.98
C LEU A 206 0.43 6.51 -8.08
N GLY A 207 0.06 5.51 -8.87
CA GLY A 207 -0.74 5.67 -10.09
C GLY A 207 0.09 6.05 -11.30
N GLU A 208 -0.58 6.28 -12.43
CA GLU A 208 0.07 6.59 -13.70
C GLU A 208 0.87 7.90 -13.66
N THR A 209 1.92 8.01 -14.49
CA THR A 209 2.76 9.23 -14.52
C THR A 209 1.92 10.47 -14.88
N ASN A 210 0.95 10.32 -15.77
CA ASN A 210 -0.05 11.33 -16.09
C ASN A 210 -1.23 11.22 -15.10
N PRO A 211 -1.52 12.24 -14.29
CA PRO A 211 -2.63 12.21 -13.34
C PRO A 211 -4.00 11.96 -13.99
N ALA A 212 -4.20 12.40 -15.23
CA ALA A 212 -5.46 12.16 -15.95
C ALA A 212 -5.75 10.66 -16.16
N ASP A 213 -4.71 9.82 -16.23
CA ASP A 213 -4.82 8.38 -16.38
C ASP A 213 -4.81 7.63 -15.04
N SER A 214 -4.47 8.33 -13.96
CA SER A 214 -4.40 7.78 -12.60
C SER A 214 -5.79 7.46 -12.07
N LYS A 215 -5.94 6.31 -11.41
CA LYS A 215 -7.22 5.88 -10.85
C LYS A 215 -7.46 6.51 -9.48
N PRO A 216 -8.72 6.82 -9.12
CA PRO A 216 -9.06 7.18 -7.75
C PRO A 216 -8.54 6.15 -6.75
N GLY A 217 -8.03 6.62 -5.61
CA GLY A 217 -7.32 5.83 -4.60
C GLY A 217 -5.80 5.82 -4.79
N THR A 218 -5.26 6.13 -5.98
CA THR A 218 -3.82 6.33 -6.15
C THR A 218 -3.41 7.73 -5.67
N ILE A 219 -2.15 7.90 -5.28
CA ILE A 219 -1.64 9.19 -4.81
C ILE A 219 -1.84 10.30 -5.86
N ARG A 220 -1.52 10.03 -7.13
CA ARG A 220 -1.72 11.02 -8.20
C ARG A 220 -3.19 11.19 -8.57
N GLY A 221 -4.00 10.13 -8.53
CA GLY A 221 -5.42 10.20 -8.83
C GLY A 221 -6.19 11.04 -7.81
N ASP A 222 -5.80 10.96 -6.54
CA ASP A 222 -6.47 11.70 -5.47
C ASP A 222 -5.99 13.15 -5.37
N PHE A 223 -4.74 13.42 -5.74
CA PHE A 223 -4.11 14.70 -5.41
C PHE A 223 -3.55 15.49 -6.59
N CYS A 224 -3.58 14.99 -7.83
CA CYS A 224 -2.97 15.69 -8.97
C CYS A 224 -3.94 15.89 -10.13
N ILE A 225 -3.63 16.88 -10.97
CA ILE A 225 -4.42 17.23 -12.16
C ILE A 225 -3.56 17.17 -13.42
N GLN A 226 -2.34 17.73 -13.39
CA GLN A 226 -1.49 17.89 -14.58
C GLN A 226 -0.15 17.16 -14.44
N VAL A 227 0.34 16.55 -15.52
CA VAL A 227 1.59 15.75 -15.56
C VAL A 227 2.83 16.52 -15.07
N GLY A 228 2.92 17.82 -15.32
CA GLY A 228 4.04 18.66 -14.86
C GLY A 228 4.04 18.97 -13.36
N ARG A 229 2.95 18.62 -12.64
CA ARG A 229 2.73 18.83 -11.20
C ARG A 229 2.08 17.59 -10.59
N ASN A 230 2.79 16.47 -10.70
CA ASN A 230 2.31 15.14 -10.31
C ASN A 230 2.84 14.66 -8.95
N ILE A 231 3.27 15.58 -8.07
CA ILE A 231 3.67 15.48 -6.64
C ILE A 231 4.67 14.43 -6.17
N ILE A 232 4.89 13.35 -6.91
CA ILE A 232 5.64 12.18 -6.43
C ILE A 232 6.36 11.46 -7.57
N HIS A 233 7.57 10.98 -7.30
CA HIS A 233 8.37 10.07 -8.12
C HIS A 233 8.50 8.72 -7.43
N GLY A 234 8.63 7.65 -8.21
CA GLY A 234 8.97 6.33 -7.71
C GLY A 234 9.62 5.48 -8.80
N SER A 235 10.64 4.71 -8.42
CA SER A 235 11.43 3.88 -9.33
C SER A 235 10.55 2.94 -10.14
N ASP A 236 10.87 2.73 -11.42
CA ASP A 236 10.08 1.91 -12.35
C ASP A 236 10.53 0.44 -12.44
N SER A 237 11.71 0.13 -11.92
CA SER A 237 12.30 -1.21 -11.89
C SER A 237 13.26 -1.36 -10.70
N VAL A 238 13.57 -2.59 -10.31
CA VAL A 238 14.54 -2.89 -9.24
C VAL A 238 15.91 -2.28 -9.59
N LYS A 239 16.34 -2.40 -10.85
CA LYS A 239 17.60 -1.82 -11.33
C LYS A 239 17.61 -0.29 -11.23
N SER A 240 16.49 0.37 -11.57
CA SER A 240 16.35 1.82 -11.39
C SER A 240 16.37 2.19 -9.90
N ALA A 241 15.71 1.41 -9.05
CA ALA A 241 15.70 1.63 -7.61
C ALA A 241 17.11 1.56 -7.01
N GLU A 242 17.92 0.56 -7.35
CA GLU A 242 19.31 0.47 -6.89
C GLU A 242 20.12 1.70 -7.31
N LYS A 243 20.06 2.10 -8.58
CA LYS A 243 20.74 3.29 -9.12
C LYS A 243 20.29 4.56 -8.40
N GLU A 244 18.99 4.73 -8.21
CA GLU A 244 18.40 5.90 -7.57
C GLU A 244 18.75 5.97 -6.08
N ILE A 245 18.65 4.86 -5.35
CA ILE A 245 19.01 4.80 -3.92
C ILE A 245 20.48 5.16 -3.74
N SER A 246 21.39 4.56 -4.52
CA SER A 246 22.83 4.86 -4.44
C SER A 246 23.17 6.30 -4.85
N LEU A 247 22.40 6.91 -5.74
CA LEU A 247 22.59 8.32 -6.10
C LEU A 247 22.16 9.23 -4.95
N TRP A 248 20.99 8.98 -4.35
CA TRP A 248 20.38 9.88 -3.38
C TRP A 248 20.87 9.67 -1.95
N PHE A 249 21.28 8.46 -1.57
CA PHE A 249 21.64 8.10 -0.20
C PHE A 249 23.00 7.42 -0.14
N LYS A 250 23.78 7.80 0.87
CA LYS A 250 24.97 7.05 1.28
C LYS A 250 24.55 5.80 2.06
N PRO A 251 25.37 4.74 2.07
CA PRO A 251 25.06 3.52 2.83
C PRO A 251 24.75 3.76 4.31
N GLU A 252 25.44 4.70 4.96
CA GLU A 252 25.24 5.06 6.36
C GLU A 252 23.92 5.80 6.65
N GLU A 253 23.26 6.33 5.60
CA GLU A 253 21.93 6.95 5.74
C GLU A 253 20.79 5.89 5.71
N LEU A 254 21.09 4.63 5.36
CA LEU A 254 20.13 3.54 5.29
C LEU A 254 20.07 2.80 6.64
N VAL A 255 18.95 2.93 7.35
CA VAL A 255 18.78 2.35 8.69
C VAL A 255 18.13 0.98 8.62
N ASP A 256 18.78 -0.01 9.25
CA ASP A 256 18.21 -1.33 9.41
C ASP A 256 17.55 -1.52 10.78
N TYR A 257 16.33 -2.06 10.80
CA TYR A 257 15.61 -2.39 12.02
C TYR A 257 14.51 -3.42 11.74
N LYS A 258 14.14 -4.21 12.76
CA LYS A 258 12.99 -5.13 12.68
C LYS A 258 11.71 -4.37 13.06
N SER A 259 10.73 -4.34 12.15
CA SER A 259 9.38 -3.85 12.48
C SER A 259 8.71 -4.77 13.50
N CYS A 260 8.06 -4.20 14.51
CA CYS A 260 7.25 -4.97 15.47
C CYS A 260 6.04 -5.63 14.82
N ALA A 261 5.57 -5.11 13.69
CA ALA A 261 4.48 -5.67 12.91
C ALA A 261 4.96 -6.69 11.84
N HIS A 262 6.27 -6.98 11.75
CA HIS A 262 6.83 -7.81 10.66
C HIS A 262 6.12 -9.16 10.53
N ASP A 263 6.00 -9.89 11.64
CA ASP A 263 5.42 -11.24 11.69
C ASP A 263 3.89 -11.23 11.43
N TRP A 264 3.29 -10.04 11.35
CA TRP A 264 1.89 -9.82 11.01
C TRP A 264 1.71 -9.27 9.59
N VAL A 265 2.76 -8.75 8.96
CA VAL A 265 2.74 -8.30 7.57
C VAL A 265 3.18 -9.44 6.63
N TYR A 266 4.10 -10.28 7.11
CA TYR A 266 4.72 -11.38 6.37
C TYR A 266 4.58 -12.70 7.16
N GLU A 267 4.41 -13.84 6.45
CA GLU A 267 4.24 -15.20 7.01
C GLU A 267 5.54 -16.01 7.20
#